data_AF-A0A9D6WQW1-F1
#
_entry.id   AF-A0A9D6WQW1-F1
#
_cell.length_a   1.000
_cell.length_b   1.000
_cell.length_c   1.000
_cell.angle_alpha   90.00
_cell.angle_beta   90.00
_cell.angle_gamma   90.00
#
_symmetry.space_group_name_H-M   'P 1'
#
loop_
_entity.id
_entity.type
_entity.pdbx_description
1 polymer ?
#
loop_
_entity_poly.entity_id
_entity_poly.type
_entity_poly.pdbx_seq_one_letter_code
_entity_poly.pdbx_strand_id
1 'polypeptide(L)'
;MNNLDLWIQQLESSRFDITRREPLQAIKEYDAQNAAHITVDVSGQIRFTLTRMVGDTRGEKRQSRAGRAYQVFVEQNAITIAHYRLREGDDLAAVVNEIEKEIVK
;
A
#
# COMPACT_ATOMS: atom_id res chain seq x y z
N MET A 1 -13.84 16.60 -17.36
CA MET A 1 -13.07 15.40 -16.94
C MET A 1 -13.14 15.37 -15.42
N ASN A 2 -13.59 14.27 -14.81
CA ASN A 2 -13.62 14.19 -13.34
C ASN A 2 -12.17 14.05 -12.84
N ASN A 3 -11.86 14.55 -11.63
CA ASN A 3 -10.52 14.44 -11.03
C ASN A 3 -10.06 12.97 -10.96
N LEU A 4 -11.00 12.04 -10.75
CA LEU A 4 -10.72 10.61 -10.76
C LEU A 4 -10.15 10.10 -12.09
N ASP A 5 -10.70 10.54 -13.24
CA ASP A 5 -10.22 10.11 -14.56
C ASP A 5 -8.81 10.64 -14.84
N LEU A 6 -8.55 11.89 -14.44
CA LEU A 6 -7.22 12.50 -14.52
C LEU A 6 -6.21 11.73 -13.68
N TRP A 7 -6.56 11.43 -12.42
CA TRP A 7 -5.70 10.70 -11.50
C TRP A 7 -5.43 9.26 -11.94
N ILE A 8 -6.42 8.59 -12.53
CA ILE A 8 -6.23 7.27 -13.15
C ILE A 8 -5.19 7.39 -14.27
N GLN A 9 -5.34 8.33 -15.20
CA GLN A 9 -4.37 8.52 -16.30
C GLN A 9 -2.97 8.85 -15.79
N GLN A 10 -2.85 9.68 -14.75
CA GLN A 10 -1.57 10.01 -14.14
C GLN A 10 -0.92 8.77 -13.51
N LEU A 11 -1.67 7.99 -12.74
CA LEU A 11 -1.14 6.76 -12.14
C LEU A 11 -0.89 5.65 -13.16
N GLU A 12 -1.57 5.62 -14.31
CA GLU A 12 -1.30 4.64 -15.37
C GLU A 12 0.12 4.76 -15.94
N SER A 13 0.74 5.95 -15.82
CA SER A 13 2.16 6.14 -16.14
C SER A 13 3.13 5.62 -15.07
N SER A 14 2.60 5.20 -13.91
CA SER A 14 3.37 4.66 -12.79
C SER A 14 3.53 3.14 -12.88
N ARG A 15 4.33 2.56 -11.98
CA ARG A 15 4.54 1.11 -11.88
C ARG A 15 3.57 0.42 -10.91
N PHE A 16 2.44 1.04 -10.62
CA PHE A 16 1.43 0.50 -9.71
C PHE A 16 0.32 -0.19 -10.49
N ASP A 17 -0.18 -1.30 -9.96
CA ASP A 17 -1.39 -1.97 -10.42
C ASP A 17 -2.61 -1.23 -9.88
N ILE A 18 -3.36 -0.60 -10.78
CA ILE A 18 -4.45 0.31 -10.43
C ILE A 18 -5.79 -0.43 -10.38
N THR A 19 -6.51 -0.28 -9.28
CA THR A 19 -7.91 -0.64 -9.17
C THR A 19 -8.76 0.62 -9.42
N ARG A 20 -9.40 0.67 -10.59
CA ARG A 20 -10.25 1.79 -11.04
C ARG A 20 -11.61 1.78 -10.32
N ARG A 21 -11.62 2.17 -9.05
CA ARG A 21 -12.82 2.36 -8.23
C ARG A 21 -12.69 3.64 -7.40
N GLU A 22 -13.75 4.01 -6.71
CA GLU A 22 -13.71 5.09 -5.72
C GLU A 22 -13.72 4.48 -4.30
N PRO A 23 -12.77 4.84 -3.41
CA PRO A 23 -11.57 5.64 -3.68
C PRO A 23 -10.60 4.93 -4.63
N LEU A 24 -9.82 5.69 -5.39
CA LEU A 24 -8.80 5.17 -6.31
C LEU A 24 -7.77 4.39 -5.50
N GLN A 25 -7.44 3.19 -5.96
CA GLN A 25 -6.48 2.33 -5.26
C GLN A 25 -5.41 1.87 -6.23
N ALA A 26 -4.18 1.77 -5.75
CA ALA A 26 -3.07 1.25 -6.51
C ALA A 26 -2.17 0.42 -5.60
N ILE A 27 -1.58 -0.66 -6.13
CA ILE A 27 -0.72 -1.58 -5.37
C ILE A 27 0.57 -1.77 -6.14
N LYS A 28 1.69 -1.89 -5.42
CA LYS A 28 2.97 -2.26 -6.00
C LYS A 28 3.68 -3.23 -5.07
N GLU A 29 3.95 -4.42 -5.58
CA GLU A 29 4.80 -5.41 -4.93
C GLU A 29 6.26 -5.15 -5.33
N TYR A 30 7.14 -5.00 -4.33
CA TYR A 30 8.58 -4.86 -4.57
C TYR A 30 9.25 -6.24 -4.59
N ASP A 31 8.84 -7.10 -3.67
CA ASP A 31 9.26 -8.48 -3.52
C ASP A 31 8.23 -9.25 -2.67
N ALA A 32 8.50 -10.52 -2.36
CA ALA A 32 7.59 -11.37 -1.58
C ALA A 32 7.32 -10.89 -0.14
N GLN A 33 8.09 -9.91 0.35
CA GLN A 33 8.06 -9.41 1.72
C GLN A 33 7.66 -7.93 1.82
N ASN A 34 7.62 -7.22 0.71
CA ASN A 34 7.44 -5.77 0.67
C ASN A 34 6.40 -5.37 -0.37
N ALA A 35 5.35 -4.67 0.09
CA ALA A 35 4.29 -4.15 -0.79
C ALA A 35 3.85 -2.74 -0.36
N ALA A 36 3.62 -1.87 -1.34
CA ALA A 36 3.02 -0.56 -1.16
C ALA A 36 1.55 -0.57 -1.61
N HIS A 37 0.69 0.02 -0.80
CA HIS A 37 -0.70 0.28 -1.10
C HIS A 37 -0.96 1.79 -1.09
N ILE A 38 -1.61 2.27 -2.14
CA ILE A 38 -2.01 3.66 -2.30
C ILE A 38 -3.53 3.72 -2.32
N THR A 39 -4.08 4.69 -1.62
CA THR A 39 -5.49 5.08 -1.72
C THR A 39 -5.58 6.57 -1.92
N VAL A 40 -6.37 7.01 -2.91
CA VAL A 40 -6.66 8.42 -3.19
C VAL A 40 -8.16 8.61 -3.18
N ASP A 41 -8.67 9.42 -2.26
CA ASP A 41 -10.10 9.74 -2.21
C ASP A 41 -10.47 10.90 -3.14
N VAL A 42 -11.77 11.15 -3.32
CA VAL A 42 -12.27 12.23 -4.20
C VAL A 42 -11.86 13.63 -3.80
N SER A 43 -11.50 13.81 -2.53
CA SER A 43 -10.98 15.09 -2.12
C SER A 43 -9.59 15.29 -2.72
N GLY A 44 -8.80 14.22 -2.94
CA GLY A 44 -7.38 14.28 -3.31
C GLY A 44 -6.47 13.96 -2.11
N GLN A 45 -7.01 13.32 -1.08
CA GLN A 45 -6.20 12.82 0.04
C GLN A 45 -5.56 11.49 -0.38
N ILE A 46 -4.23 11.48 -0.37
CA ILE A 46 -3.40 10.29 -0.60
C ILE A 46 -3.09 9.65 0.75
N ARG A 47 -3.26 8.33 0.83
CA ARG A 47 -2.70 7.47 1.85
C ARG A 47 -1.79 6.44 1.19
N PHE A 48 -0.50 6.54 1.47
CA PHE A 48 0.51 5.58 1.04
C PHE A 48 0.87 4.69 2.24
N THR A 49 0.77 3.38 2.08
CA THR A 49 1.08 2.40 3.13
C THR A 49 2.11 1.41 2.59
N LEU A 50 3.33 1.45 3.12
CA LEU A 50 4.34 0.43 2.87
C LEU A 50 4.27 -0.62 3.97
N THR A 51 4.07 -1.86 3.59
CA THR A 51 4.17 -3.01 4.50
C THR A 51 5.47 -3.74 4.19
N ARG A 52 6.31 -3.93 5.21
CA ARG A 52 7.54 -4.72 5.16
C ARG A 52 7.44 -5.86 6.15
N MET A 53 7.64 -7.10 5.74
CA MET A 53 7.83 -8.19 6.69
C MET A 53 9.21 -8.02 7.35
N VAL A 54 9.23 -7.91 8.67
CA VAL A 54 10.46 -7.74 9.45
C VAL A 54 10.84 -9.08 10.05
N GLY A 55 11.79 -9.76 9.40
CA GLY A 55 12.45 -10.96 9.91
C GLY A 55 11.86 -12.28 9.40
N ASP A 56 12.56 -13.37 9.75
CA ASP A 56 12.06 -14.74 9.58
C ASP A 56 10.92 -14.98 10.57
N THR A 57 9.71 -15.15 10.06
CA THR A 57 8.54 -15.66 10.79
C THR A 57 8.93 -16.90 11.60
N ARG A 58 9.06 -16.80 12.93
CA ARG A 58 9.21 -17.99 13.79
C ARG A 58 8.41 -17.95 15.08
N GLY A 59 7.29 -17.23 15.10
CA GLY A 59 6.26 -17.48 16.09
C GLY A 59 5.43 -18.71 15.73
N GLU A 60 6.02 -19.92 15.67
CA GLU A 60 5.23 -21.15 15.54
C GLU A 60 4.70 -21.54 16.92
N LYS A 61 3.39 -21.53 17.10
CA LYS A 61 2.74 -22.10 18.29
C LYS A 61 1.83 -23.24 17.87
N ARG A 62 2.13 -24.44 18.35
CA ARG A 62 1.18 -25.56 18.31
C ARG A 62 0.15 -25.35 19.41
N GLN A 63 -1.11 -25.24 19.03
CA GLN A 63 -2.23 -25.12 19.95
C GLN A 63 -3.16 -26.31 19.77
N SER A 64 -3.92 -26.61 20.81
CA SER A 64 -5.02 -27.57 20.72
C SER A 64 -6.26 -26.97 21.34
N ARG A 65 -7.40 -27.11 20.65
CA ARG A 65 -8.71 -26.68 21.15
C ARG A 65 -9.73 -27.74 20.76
N ALA A 66 -10.54 -28.18 21.72
CA ALA A 66 -11.56 -29.22 21.54
C ALA A 66 -11.01 -30.52 20.90
N GLY A 67 -9.82 -30.96 21.32
CA GLY A 67 -9.21 -32.20 20.83
C GLY A 67 -8.61 -32.14 19.42
N ARG A 68 -8.56 -30.96 18.78
CA ARG A 68 -7.92 -30.76 17.47
C ARG A 68 -6.65 -29.92 17.62
N ALA A 69 -5.54 -30.41 17.07
CA ALA A 69 -4.28 -29.69 17.01
C ALA A 69 -4.25 -28.75 15.79
N TYR A 70 -3.75 -27.53 15.97
CA TYR A 70 -3.48 -26.59 14.89
C TYR A 70 -2.17 -25.83 15.15
N GLN A 71 -1.56 -25.32 14.08
CA GLN A 71 -0.38 -24.47 14.12
C GLN A 71 -0.80 -23.02 13.88
N VAL A 72 -0.27 -22.12 14.68
CA VAL A 72 -0.38 -20.67 14.49
C VAL A 72 0.98 -20.16 14.06
N PHE A 73 1.00 -19.46 12.93
CA PHE A 73 2.16 -18.70 12.44
C PHE A 73 1.90 -17.23 12.74
N VAL A 74 2.86 -16.56 13.36
CA VAL A 74 2.78 -15.12 13.66
C VAL A 74 3.90 -14.41 12.92
N GLU A 75 3.51 -13.52 12.02
CA GLU A 75 4.39 -12.67 11.22
C GLU A 75 4.51 -11.29 11.87
N GLN A 76 5.73 -10.74 11.87
CA GLN A 76 5.97 -9.36 12.30
C GLN A 76 6.06 -8.48 11.06
N ASN A 77 5.14 -7.52 10.97
CA ASN A 77 5.11 -6.56 9.88
C ASN A 77 5.47 -5.18 10.42
N ALA A 78 6.43 -4.50 9.79
CA ALA A 78 6.57 -3.06 9.91
C ALA A 78 5.65 -2.39 8.90
N ILE A 79 4.87 -1.42 9.37
CA ILE A 79 3.98 -0.63 8.53
C ILE A 79 4.45 0.82 8.61
N THR A 80 4.75 1.40 7.46
CA THR A 80 5.04 2.83 7.33
C THR A 80 3.93 3.49 6.53
N ILE A 81 3.36 4.56 7.07
CA ILE A 81 2.23 5.27 6.47
C ILE A 81 2.63 6.71 6.22
N ALA A 82 2.38 7.21 5.01
CA ALA A 82 2.38 8.63 4.73
C ALA A 82 1.01 9.09 4.26
N HIS A 83 0.64 10.28 4.73
CA HIS A 83 -0.55 10.99 4.30
C HIS A 83 -0.12 12.25 3.57
N TYR A 84 -0.70 12.48 2.40
CA TYR A 84 -0.45 13.68 1.62
C TYR A 84 -1.75 14.21 1.04
N ARG A 85 -1.87 15.53 0.96
CA ARG A 85 -3.03 16.20 0.40
C ARG A 85 -2.63 16.87 -0.92
N LEU A 86 -3.18 16.40 -2.04
CA LEU A 86 -2.96 17.04 -3.34
C LEU A 86 -3.39 18.50 -3.30
N ARG A 87 -2.53 19.34 -3.88
CA ARG A 87 -2.73 20.76 -4.14
C ARG A 87 -3.14 20.96 -5.59
N GLU A 88 -3.62 22.17 -5.88
CA GLU A 88 -3.92 22.55 -7.26
C GLU A 88 -2.63 22.52 -8.11
N GLY A 89 -2.69 21.81 -9.24
CA GLY A 89 -1.56 21.65 -10.15
C GLY A 89 -0.61 20.50 -9.81
N ASP A 90 -0.80 19.79 -8.68
CA ASP A 90 -0.01 18.61 -8.38
C ASP A 90 -0.27 17.49 -9.39
N ASP A 91 0.81 16.82 -9.80
CA ASP A 91 0.73 15.57 -10.54
C ASP A 91 0.76 14.39 -9.58
N LEU A 92 -0.31 13.58 -9.58
CA LEU A 92 -0.44 12.46 -8.64
C LEU A 92 0.71 11.46 -8.77
N ALA A 93 1.16 11.18 -10.00
CA ALA A 93 2.22 10.22 -10.24
C ALA A 93 3.56 10.72 -9.69
N ALA A 94 3.88 12.01 -9.89
CA ALA A 94 5.07 12.66 -9.33
C ALA A 94 5.05 12.62 -7.80
N VAL A 95 3.94 13.04 -7.18
CA VAL A 95 3.78 13.04 -5.72
C VAL A 95 3.91 11.63 -5.14
N VAL A 96 3.25 10.64 -5.75
CA VAL A 96 3.37 9.23 -5.33
C VAL A 96 4.80 8.74 -5.43
N ASN A 97 5.51 9.05 -6.52
CA ASN A 97 6.91 8.67 -6.70
C ASN A 97 7.84 9.33 -5.66
N GLU A 98 7.56 10.57 -5.26
CA GLU A 98 8.33 11.26 -4.21
C GLU A 98 8.11 10.61 -2.84
N ILE A 99 6.85 10.38 -2.48
CA ILE A 99 6.46 9.67 -1.25
C ILE A 99 7.09 8.27 -1.21
N GLU A 100 7.02 7.55 -2.33
CA GLU A 100 7.64 6.22 -2.48
C GLU A 100 9.14 6.28 -2.22
N LYS A 101 9.87 7.20 -2.85
CA LYS A 101 11.32 7.37 -2.65
C LYS A 101 11.70 7.72 -1.22
N GLU A 102 10.82 8.37 -0.48
CA GLU A 102 11.07 8.72 0.91
C GLU A 102 10.86 7.52 1.83
N ILE A 103 9.78 6.76 1.62
CA ILE A 103 9.35 5.68 2.51
C ILE A 103 10.03 4.35 2.22
N VAL A 104 10.42 4.08 0.97
CA VAL A 104 11.02 2.80 0.54
C VAL A 104 12.54 2.74 0.80
N LYS A 105 13.15 3.82 1.30
CA LYS A 105 14.57 3.83 1.74
C LYS A 105 14.90 2.66 2.68
#